data_AF-A0A5C3MV53-F1
#
_entry.id   AF-A0A5C3MV53-F1
#
_cell.length_a   1.000
_cell.length_b   1.000
_cell.length_c   1.000
_cell.angle_alpha   90.00
_cell.angle_beta   90.00
_cell.angle_gamma   90.00
#
_symmetry.space_group_name_H-M   'P 1'
#
loop_
_entity.id
_entity.type
_entity.pdbx_description
1 polymer ?
#
loop_
_entity_poly.entity_id
_entity_poly.type
_entity_poly.pdbx_seq_one_letter_code
_entity_poly.pdbx_strand_id
1 'polypeptide(L)'
;MMGTSTLTVASRQAFAFSRDGALPFSRCLYRINRYTQTPVNCVWFVPFLAGVLGLLSFAGSEAVGAVFTLAAAAPYIAYCIPITALFAFANELRPGPFTLGRSSFPVSATAVSWMVFAIVMIPFSTNPGPSASSMNYTIAVLGAVLVGSLTYYYFPVYGGAHWFRGSVANIDRTAAMNPGLRRNQDVDVEEKIWAGVE
;
A
#
# COMPACT_ATOMS: atom_id res chain seq x y z
N MET A 1 11.20 4.42 18.82
CA MET A 1 11.43 5.13 17.54
C MET A 1 10.85 4.41 16.32
N MET A 2 10.87 3.08 16.22
CA MET A 2 10.30 2.33 15.08
C MET A 2 8.80 2.61 14.82
N GLY A 3 7.98 2.74 15.87
CA GLY A 3 6.53 2.95 15.73
C GLY A 3 6.14 4.31 15.11
N THR A 4 6.78 5.40 15.52
CA THR A 4 6.49 6.75 15.00
C THR A 4 6.91 6.90 13.53
N SER A 5 8.01 6.27 13.13
CA SER A 5 8.45 6.21 11.72
C SER A 5 7.44 5.43 10.87
N THR A 6 6.99 4.28 11.35
CA THR A 6 6.00 3.45 10.65
C THR A 6 4.67 4.18 10.49
N LEU A 7 4.22 4.88 11.54
CA LEU A 7 3.01 5.69 11.50
C LEU A 7 3.09 6.82 10.46
N THR A 8 4.27 7.44 10.34
CA THR A 8 4.50 8.51 9.35
C THR A 8 4.41 7.98 7.92
N VAL A 9 4.99 6.80 7.65
CA VAL A 9 4.93 6.17 6.32
C VAL A 9 3.49 5.71 6.01
N ALA A 10 2.84 5.01 6.94
CA ALA A 10 1.51 4.47 6.75
C ALA A 10 0.44 5.57 6.55
N SER A 11 0.54 6.70 7.27
CA SER A 11 -0.38 7.83 7.08
C SER A 11 -0.23 8.49 5.70
N ARG A 12 0.98 8.54 5.13
CA ARG A 12 1.21 9.01 3.76
C ARG A 12 0.64 8.04 2.71
N GLN A 13 0.77 6.74 2.93
CA GLN A 13 0.14 5.72 2.08
C GLN A 13 -1.38 5.85 2.14
N ALA A 14 -1.96 5.97 3.33
CA ALA A 14 -3.40 6.18 3.51
C ALA A 14 -3.88 7.48 2.84
N PHE A 15 -3.10 8.55 2.92
CA PHE A 15 -3.42 9.81 2.24
C PHE A 15 -3.45 9.64 0.71
N ALA A 16 -2.43 8.99 0.12
CA ALA A 16 -2.40 8.72 -1.32
C ALA A 16 -3.59 7.87 -1.78
N PHE A 17 -3.93 6.82 -1.03
CA PHE A 17 -5.12 6.01 -1.32
C PHE A 17 -6.43 6.78 -1.13
N SER A 18 -6.50 7.70 -0.16
CA SER A 18 -7.68 8.55 0.04
C SER A 18 -7.89 9.53 -1.12
N ARG A 19 -6.80 10.07 -1.70
CA ARG A 19 -6.82 10.94 -2.87
C ARG A 19 -7.38 10.21 -4.10
N ASP A 20 -6.95 8.96 -4.29
CA ASP A 20 -7.40 8.12 -5.41
C ASP A 20 -8.80 7.51 -5.14
N GLY A 21 -9.37 7.77 -3.97
CA GLY A 21 -10.69 7.25 -3.60
C GLY A 21 -10.70 5.74 -3.36
N ALA A 22 -9.61 5.15 -2.89
CA ALA A 22 -9.54 3.72 -2.61
C ALA A 22 -9.99 3.34 -1.18
N LEU A 23 -10.10 4.31 -0.26
CA LEU A 23 -10.38 4.05 1.16
C LEU A 23 -11.84 4.37 1.57
N PRO A 24 -12.37 3.65 2.58
CA PRO A 24 -13.62 4.03 3.24
C PRO A 24 -13.46 5.43 3.84
N PHE A 25 -14.48 6.27 3.66
CA PHE A 25 -14.44 7.68 4.08
C PHE A 25 -13.31 8.53 3.45
N SER A 26 -12.84 8.16 2.26
CA SER A 26 -11.83 8.90 1.47
C SER A 26 -12.00 10.42 1.50
N ARG A 27 -13.23 10.94 1.38
CA ARG A 27 -13.56 12.38 1.44
C ARG A 27 -13.16 13.03 2.77
N CYS A 28 -13.28 12.32 3.88
CA CYS A 28 -12.89 12.80 5.20
C CYS A 28 -11.38 12.62 5.42
N LEU A 29 -10.82 11.49 5.01
CA LEU A 29 -9.40 11.17 5.18
C LEU A 29 -8.48 12.09 4.34
N TYR A 30 -8.93 12.48 3.15
CA TYR A 30 -8.19 13.36 2.25
C TYR A 30 -8.09 14.82 2.75
N ARG A 31 -8.86 15.22 3.76
CA ARG A 31 -8.83 16.60 4.27
C ARG A 31 -7.49 16.91 4.95
N ILE A 32 -6.76 17.87 4.41
CA ILE A 32 -5.51 18.41 4.98
C ILE A 32 -5.83 19.57 5.92
N ASN A 33 -5.13 19.65 7.06
CA ASN A 33 -5.19 20.80 7.96
C ASN A 33 -4.39 21.98 7.36
N ARG A 34 -5.02 23.16 7.26
CA ARG A 34 -4.37 24.36 6.67
C ARG A 34 -3.19 24.89 7.47
N TYR A 35 -3.17 24.70 8.79
CA TYR A 35 -2.11 25.23 9.65
C TYR A 35 -0.86 24.35 9.59
N THR A 36 -1.02 23.04 9.81
CA THR A 36 0.11 22.11 9.87
C THR A 36 0.48 21.50 8.52
N GLN A 37 -0.35 21.68 7.47
CA GLN A 37 -0.19 21.06 6.15
C GLN A 37 -0.06 19.52 6.20
N THR A 38 -0.56 18.90 7.28
CA THR A 38 -0.50 17.46 7.50
C THR A 38 -1.89 16.81 7.43
N PRO A 39 -1.99 15.55 6.94
CA PRO A 39 -3.24 14.82 6.89
C PRO A 39 -3.56 14.20 8.26
N VAL A 40 -3.97 15.04 9.23
CA VAL A 40 -4.24 14.63 10.63
C VAL A 40 -5.26 13.50 10.73
N ASN A 41 -6.28 13.49 9.86
CA ASN A 41 -7.30 12.44 9.82
C ASN A 41 -6.70 11.07 9.47
N CYS A 42 -5.77 11.02 8.52
CA CYS A 42 -5.05 9.79 8.17
C CYS A 42 -4.12 9.32 9.31
N VAL A 43 -3.50 10.25 10.02
CA VAL A 43 -2.60 9.96 11.15
C VAL A 43 -3.34 9.28 12.30
N TRP A 44 -4.61 9.63 12.56
CA TRP A 44 -5.43 8.96 13.57
C TRP A 44 -6.11 7.68 13.06
N PHE A 45 -6.47 7.65 11.79
CA PHE A 45 -7.13 6.48 11.19
C PHE A 45 -6.25 5.22 11.20
N VAL A 46 -4.96 5.36 10.85
CA VAL A 46 -4.00 4.24 10.81
C VAL A 46 -3.83 3.54 12.17
N PRO A 47 -3.49 4.24 13.28
CA PRO A 47 -3.30 3.61 14.58
C PRO A 47 -4.63 3.15 15.18
N PHE A 48 -5.76 3.79 14.84
CA PHE A 48 -7.08 3.27 15.21
C PHE A 48 -7.32 1.89 14.58
N LEU A 49 -7.09 1.73 13.28
CA LEU A 49 -7.24 0.45 12.59
C LEU A 49 -6.23 -0.60 13.08
N ALA A 50 -4.98 -0.19 13.34
CA ALA A 50 -3.98 -1.05 13.95
C ALA A 50 -4.39 -1.48 15.37
N GLY A 51 -5.02 -0.60 16.15
CA GLY A 51 -5.57 -0.90 17.46
C GLY A 51 -6.70 -1.93 17.41
N VAL A 52 -7.59 -1.83 16.41
CA VAL A 52 -8.65 -2.82 16.17
C VAL A 52 -8.06 -4.21 15.88
N LEU A 53 -7.02 -4.30 15.04
CA LEU A 53 -6.27 -5.56 14.85
C LEU A 53 -5.55 -5.99 16.13
N GLY A 54 -5.03 -5.03 16.91
CA GLY A 54 -4.41 -5.28 18.21
C GLY A 54 -5.33 -5.90 19.24
N LEU A 55 -6.66 -5.68 19.15
CA LEU A 55 -7.65 -6.34 20.01
C LEU A 55 -7.62 -7.88 19.86
N LEU A 56 -7.13 -8.40 18.73
CA LEU A 56 -6.94 -9.83 18.53
C LEU A 56 -5.93 -10.43 19.53
N SER A 57 -5.10 -9.61 20.17
CA SER A 57 -4.19 -10.03 21.23
C SER A 57 -4.91 -10.57 22.46
N PHE A 58 -6.18 -10.17 22.69
CA PHE A 58 -6.99 -10.72 23.78
C PHE A 58 -7.52 -12.13 23.51
N ALA A 59 -7.41 -12.63 22.27
CA ALA A 59 -7.90 -13.95 21.89
C ALA A 59 -6.94 -15.10 22.29
N GLY A 60 -5.70 -14.80 22.69
CA GLY A 60 -4.73 -15.80 23.19
C GLY A 60 -3.34 -15.66 22.59
N SER A 61 -2.39 -16.45 23.11
CA SER A 61 -0.97 -16.46 22.65
C SER A 61 -0.83 -16.77 21.17
N GLU A 62 -1.62 -17.71 20.66
CA GLU A 62 -1.57 -18.13 19.26
C GLU A 62 -2.05 -17.03 18.32
N ALA A 63 -3.05 -16.26 18.74
CA ALA A 63 -3.56 -15.12 17.98
C ALA A 63 -2.51 -14.00 17.89
N VAL A 64 -1.79 -13.74 18.99
CA VAL A 64 -0.66 -12.80 19.00
C VAL A 64 0.44 -13.28 18.04
N GLY A 65 0.83 -14.55 18.12
CA GLY A 65 1.82 -15.16 17.21
C GLY A 65 1.40 -15.07 15.74
N ALA A 66 0.12 -15.28 15.45
CA ALA A 66 -0.46 -15.14 14.12
C ALA A 66 -0.36 -13.69 13.58
N VAL A 67 -0.58 -12.68 14.42
CA VAL A 67 -0.45 -11.26 14.03
C VAL A 67 1.00 -10.89 13.76
N PHE A 68 1.95 -11.38 14.56
CA PHE A 68 3.37 -11.12 14.33
C PHE A 68 3.87 -11.73 13.02
N THR A 69 3.52 -12.98 12.76
CA THR A 69 3.88 -13.67 11.52
C THR A 69 3.16 -13.07 10.31
N LEU A 70 1.94 -12.55 10.49
CA LEU A 70 1.23 -11.79 9.46
C LEU A 70 1.98 -10.52 9.05
N ALA A 71 2.59 -9.81 10.00
CA ALA A 71 3.37 -8.60 9.71
C ALA A 71 4.58 -8.88 8.78
N ALA A 72 5.08 -10.11 8.73
CA ALA A 72 6.10 -10.55 7.78
C ALA A 72 5.51 -11.02 6.44
N ALA A 73 4.39 -11.75 6.46
CA ALA A 73 3.77 -12.29 5.25
C ALA A 73 3.08 -11.21 4.38
N ALA A 74 2.42 -10.23 5.00
CA ALA A 74 1.64 -9.22 4.29
C ALA A 74 2.48 -8.34 3.33
N PRO A 75 3.68 -7.85 3.71
CA PRO A 75 4.57 -7.13 2.80
C PRO A 75 5.01 -7.99 1.60
N TYR A 76 5.28 -9.28 1.77
CA TYR A 76 5.66 -10.15 0.65
C TYR A 76 4.54 -10.24 -0.40
N ILE A 77 3.29 -10.37 0.03
CA ILE A 77 2.15 -10.33 -0.89
C ILE A 77 2.08 -8.96 -1.59
N ALA A 78 2.22 -7.88 -0.84
CA ALA A 78 2.18 -6.52 -1.38
C ALA A 78 3.30 -6.24 -2.39
N TYR A 79 4.48 -6.86 -2.24
CA TYR A 79 5.60 -6.72 -3.19
C TYR A 79 5.48 -7.66 -4.39
N CYS A 80 4.91 -8.86 -4.22
CA CYS A 80 4.64 -9.76 -5.34
C CYS A 80 3.72 -9.11 -6.38
N ILE A 81 2.71 -8.34 -5.96
CA ILE A 81 1.73 -7.72 -6.87
C ILE A 81 2.37 -6.81 -7.93
N PRO A 82 3.11 -5.73 -7.60
CA PRO A 82 3.70 -4.85 -8.60
C PRO A 82 4.80 -5.54 -9.42
N ILE A 83 5.55 -6.46 -8.82
CA ILE A 83 6.63 -7.18 -9.53
C ILE A 83 6.03 -8.12 -10.58
N THR A 84 4.97 -8.85 -10.24
CA THR A 84 4.29 -9.72 -11.22
C THR A 84 3.50 -8.90 -12.24
N ALA A 85 2.84 -7.82 -11.81
CA ALA A 85 2.12 -6.92 -12.69
C ALA A 85 3.03 -6.31 -13.77
N LEU A 86 4.30 -6.03 -13.45
CA LEU A 86 5.30 -5.52 -14.38
C LEU A 86 5.46 -6.42 -15.63
N PHE A 87 5.36 -7.74 -15.46
CA PHE A 87 5.56 -8.72 -16.54
C PHE A 87 4.25 -9.33 -17.06
N ALA A 88 3.21 -9.40 -16.23
CA ALA A 88 1.94 -10.04 -16.57
C ALA A 88 1.06 -9.18 -17.49
N PHE A 89 1.15 -7.85 -17.37
CA PHE A 89 0.38 -6.93 -18.20
C PHE A 89 1.27 -6.30 -19.28
N ALA A 90 0.70 -6.05 -20.46
CA ALA A 90 1.34 -5.28 -21.51
C ALA A 90 1.48 -3.82 -21.03
N ASN A 91 2.55 -3.56 -20.30
CA ASN A 91 2.78 -2.29 -19.65
C ASN A 91 3.54 -1.36 -20.60
N GLU A 92 2.94 -0.22 -20.94
CA GLU A 92 3.61 0.91 -21.61
C GLU A 92 4.52 1.68 -20.64
N LEU A 93 5.34 0.97 -19.87
CA LEU A 93 6.24 1.60 -18.91
C LEU A 93 7.43 2.19 -19.64
N ARG A 94 7.55 3.51 -19.57
CA ARG A 94 8.73 4.23 -20.04
C ARG A 94 9.90 3.89 -19.11
N PRO A 95 11.02 3.34 -19.62
CA PRO A 95 12.16 2.99 -18.79
C PRO A 95 12.71 4.25 -18.09
N GLY A 96 12.96 4.14 -16.79
CA GLY A 96 13.57 5.21 -16.00
C GLY A 96 15.07 5.38 -16.29
N PRO A 97 15.74 6.35 -15.64
CA PRO A 97 17.17 6.59 -15.80
C PRO A 97 18.05 5.39 -15.41
N PHE A 98 17.50 4.45 -14.63
CA PHE A 98 18.14 3.19 -14.30
C PHE A 98 17.26 2.01 -14.76
N THR A 99 17.86 1.09 -15.51
CA THR A 99 17.21 -0.15 -15.94
C THR A 99 18.21 -1.30 -15.84
N LEU A 100 17.75 -2.46 -15.39
CA LEU A 100 18.55 -3.69 -15.42
C LEU A 100 18.56 -4.33 -16.81
N GLY A 101 17.82 -3.76 -17.78
CA GLY A 101 17.65 -4.31 -19.12
C GLY A 101 17.22 -5.78 -19.07
N ARG A 102 18.00 -6.64 -19.72
CA ARG A 102 17.68 -8.07 -19.89
C ARG A 102 17.80 -8.89 -18.60
N SER A 103 18.55 -8.42 -17.59
CA SER A 103 18.65 -9.11 -16.30
C SER A 103 17.50 -8.79 -15.35
N SER A 104 16.60 -7.85 -15.71
CA SER A 104 15.43 -7.54 -14.90
C SER A 104 14.51 -8.74 -14.72
N PHE A 105 14.30 -9.53 -15.77
CA PHE A 105 13.42 -10.70 -15.72
C PHE A 105 13.91 -11.80 -14.75
N PRO A 106 15.14 -12.33 -14.86
CA PRO A 106 15.59 -13.40 -13.96
C PRO A 106 15.68 -12.94 -12.49
N VAL A 107 16.05 -11.69 -12.24
CA VAL A 107 16.10 -11.13 -10.87
C VAL A 107 14.70 -11.04 -10.28
N SER A 108 13.74 -10.49 -11.03
CA SER A 108 12.36 -10.41 -10.57
C SER A 108 11.70 -11.78 -10.40
N ALA A 109 11.97 -12.73 -11.31
CA ALA A 109 11.47 -14.10 -11.19
C ALA A 109 12.02 -14.80 -9.93
N THR A 110 13.31 -14.64 -9.64
CA THR A 110 13.94 -15.19 -8.43
C THR A 110 13.34 -14.57 -7.17
N ALA A 111 13.15 -13.25 -7.16
CA ALA A 111 12.55 -12.55 -6.03
C ALA A 111 11.11 -13.00 -5.77
N VAL A 112 10.26 -13.09 -6.81
CA VAL A 112 8.88 -13.57 -6.69
C VAL A 112 8.84 -15.02 -6.22
N SER A 113 9.70 -15.89 -6.77
CA SER A 113 9.77 -17.29 -6.36
C SER A 113 10.12 -17.43 -4.87
N TRP A 114 11.09 -16.65 -4.39
CA TRP A 114 11.44 -16.61 -2.97
C TRP A 114 10.29 -16.11 -2.09
N MET A 115 9.64 -15.01 -2.47
CA MET A 115 8.52 -14.45 -1.71
C MET A 115 7.34 -15.42 -1.65
N VAL A 116 7.01 -16.09 -2.75
CA VAL A 116 5.96 -17.13 -2.79
C VAL A 116 6.31 -18.29 -1.87
N PHE A 117 7.56 -18.76 -1.90
CA PHE A 117 8.04 -19.80 -0.98
C PHE A 117 7.90 -19.36 0.48
N ALA A 118 8.32 -18.14 0.82
CA ALA A 118 8.21 -17.60 2.18
C ALA A 118 6.75 -17.46 2.65
N ILE A 119 5.85 -16.96 1.78
CA ILE A 119 4.41 -16.84 2.09
C ILE A 119 3.80 -18.20 2.43
N VAL A 120 4.19 -19.27 1.73
CA VAL A 120 3.72 -20.62 2.01
C VAL A 120 4.33 -21.15 3.31
N MET A 121 5.60 -20.87 3.61
CA MET A 121 6.28 -21.38 4.80
C MET A 121 5.89 -20.68 6.11
N ILE A 122 5.58 -19.39 6.10
CA ILE A 122 5.31 -18.60 7.32
C ILE A 122 4.13 -19.14 8.17
N PRO A 123 3.01 -19.59 7.59
CA PRO A 123 1.90 -20.15 8.36
C PRO A 123 2.18 -21.54 8.96
N PHE A 124 3.28 -22.22 8.60
CA PHE A 124 3.59 -23.51 9.19
C PHE A 124 4.05 -23.34 10.64
N SER A 125 3.50 -24.16 11.53
CA SER A 125 3.95 -24.23 12.93
C SER A 125 5.35 -24.83 12.99
N THR A 126 6.17 -24.32 13.90
CA THR A 126 7.54 -24.82 14.14
C THR A 126 7.56 -26.19 14.82
N ASN A 127 6.45 -26.60 15.43
CA ASN A 127 6.33 -27.89 16.12
C ASN A 127 5.78 -28.98 15.19
N PRO A 128 6.39 -30.18 15.17
CA PRO A 128 5.83 -31.31 14.44
C PRO A 128 4.51 -31.77 15.08
N GLY A 129 3.42 -31.78 14.30
CA GLY A 129 2.09 -32.22 14.74
C GLY A 129 1.36 -31.23 15.66
N PRO A 130 1.14 -29.98 15.23
CA PRO A 130 0.43 -29.01 16.06
C PRO A 130 -1.01 -29.48 16.32
N SER A 131 -1.44 -29.40 17.58
CA SER A 131 -2.86 -29.48 17.92
C SER A 131 -3.59 -28.25 17.35
N ALA A 132 -4.91 -28.33 17.19
CA ALA A 132 -5.70 -27.16 16.76
C ALA A 132 -5.41 -25.92 17.64
N SER A 133 -5.20 -26.12 18.94
CA SER A 133 -4.88 -25.06 19.90
C SER A 133 -3.47 -24.47 19.80
N SER A 134 -2.55 -25.02 18.99
CA SER A 134 -1.14 -24.58 18.86
C SER A 134 -0.72 -24.35 17.41
N MET A 135 -1.70 -24.27 16.50
CA MET A 135 -1.45 -24.00 15.09
C MET A 135 -1.31 -22.49 14.86
N ASN A 136 -0.42 -22.11 13.95
CA ASN A 136 -0.29 -20.72 13.55
C ASN A 136 -1.47 -20.32 12.65
N TYR A 137 -2.33 -19.42 13.16
CA TYR A 137 -3.53 -18.95 12.48
C TYR A 137 -3.30 -17.76 11.53
N THR A 138 -2.04 -17.46 11.12
CA THR A 138 -1.72 -16.36 10.20
C THR A 138 -2.61 -16.33 8.96
N ILE A 139 -2.82 -17.49 8.33
CA ILE A 139 -3.59 -17.59 7.08
C ILE A 139 -5.06 -17.26 7.28
N ALA A 140 -5.62 -17.57 8.45
CA ALA A 140 -6.99 -17.23 8.80
C ALA A 140 -7.15 -15.71 8.99
N VAL A 141 -6.20 -15.07 9.70
CA VAL A 141 -6.21 -13.62 9.89
C VAL A 141 -5.99 -12.90 8.55
N LEU A 142 -5.03 -13.37 7.75
CA LEU A 142 -4.79 -12.86 6.40
C LEU A 142 -6.04 -12.99 5.52
N GLY A 143 -6.65 -14.17 5.50
CA GLY A 143 -7.87 -14.46 4.76
C GLY A 143 -9.02 -13.55 5.19
N ALA A 144 -9.22 -13.35 6.49
CA ALA A 144 -10.23 -12.44 7.01
C ALA A 144 -10.00 -10.99 6.57
N VAL A 145 -8.75 -10.51 6.59
CA VAL A 145 -8.39 -9.16 6.12
C VAL A 145 -8.61 -9.02 4.61
N LEU A 146 -8.20 -10.01 3.82
CA LEU A 146 -8.40 -10.01 2.37
C LEU A 146 -9.88 -10.07 1.98
N VAL A 147 -10.65 -10.95 2.62
CA VAL A 147 -12.10 -11.05 2.40
C VAL A 147 -12.78 -9.77 2.84
N GLY A 148 -12.40 -9.18 3.98
CA GLY A 148 -12.94 -7.90 4.43
C GLY A 148 -12.66 -6.77 3.44
N SER A 149 -11.44 -6.72 2.90
CA SER A 149 -11.04 -5.76 1.86
C SER A 149 -11.81 -5.96 0.55
N LEU A 150 -11.94 -7.20 0.07
CA LEU A 150 -12.70 -7.54 -1.13
C LEU A 150 -14.18 -7.26 -0.98
N THR A 151 -14.75 -7.59 0.19
CA THR A 151 -16.16 -7.31 0.51
C THR A 151 -16.42 -5.82 0.49
N TYR A 152 -15.52 -5.02 1.06
CA TYR A 152 -15.58 -3.56 0.95
C TYR A 152 -15.50 -3.11 -0.52
N TYR A 153 -14.54 -3.64 -1.29
CA TYR A 153 -14.36 -3.23 -2.69
C TYR A 153 -15.58 -3.53 -3.56
N TYR A 154 -16.20 -4.70 -3.40
CA TYR A 154 -17.38 -5.13 -4.17
C TYR A 154 -18.72 -4.76 -3.53
N PHE A 155 -18.73 -3.98 -2.44
CA PHE A 155 -19.97 -3.64 -1.76
C PHE A 155 -20.88 -2.79 -2.68
N PRO A 156 -22.15 -3.18 -2.92
CA PRO A 156 -22.95 -2.66 -4.04
C PRO A 156 -23.35 -1.17 -3.94
N VAL A 157 -23.29 -0.56 -2.75
CA VAL A 157 -23.72 0.85 -2.55
C VAL A 157 -22.54 1.80 -2.27
N TYR A 158 -21.49 1.31 -1.60
CA TYR A 158 -20.35 2.12 -1.13
C TYR A 158 -19.00 1.57 -1.58
N GLY A 159 -18.99 0.51 -2.39
CA GLY A 159 -17.79 -0.23 -2.76
C GLY A 159 -16.96 0.48 -3.81
N GLY A 160 -15.64 0.35 -3.66
CA GLY A 160 -14.66 0.92 -4.57
C GLY A 160 -14.89 0.54 -6.03
N ALA A 161 -15.43 -0.64 -6.33
CA ALA A 161 -15.69 -1.09 -7.70
C ALA A 161 -16.57 -0.15 -8.54
N HIS A 162 -17.46 0.61 -7.91
CA HIS A 162 -18.39 1.51 -8.61
C HIS A 162 -17.86 2.94 -8.82
N TRP A 163 -16.83 3.34 -8.08
CA TRP A 163 -16.33 4.73 -8.09
C TRP A 163 -14.83 4.85 -8.34
N PHE A 164 -14.04 3.82 -8.04
CA PHE A 164 -12.59 3.80 -8.20
C PHE A 164 -12.22 3.74 -9.69
N ARG A 165 -11.70 4.86 -10.21
CA ARG A 165 -11.30 5.00 -11.62
C ARG A 165 -9.79 4.82 -11.85
N GLY A 166 -9.06 4.30 -10.87
CA GLY A 166 -7.60 4.14 -10.90
C GLY A 166 -6.85 5.33 -10.28
N SER A 167 -5.52 5.23 -10.24
CA SER A 167 -4.67 6.26 -9.65
C SER A 167 -4.73 7.56 -10.45
N VAL A 168 -4.94 8.68 -9.78
CA VAL A 168 -4.96 9.99 -10.43
C VAL A 168 -3.52 10.38 -10.79
N ALA A 169 -3.24 10.60 -12.08
CA ALA A 169 -1.93 11.05 -12.54
C ALA A 169 -1.69 12.49 -12.09
N ASN A 170 -0.58 12.74 -11.40
CA ASN A 170 -0.17 14.08 -10.97
C ASN A 170 0.51 14.89 -12.10
N ILE A 171 0.83 14.26 -13.22
CA ILE A 171 1.52 14.88 -14.35
C ILE A 171 0.53 14.90 -15.50
N ASP A 172 0.22 16.08 -16.00
CA ASP A 172 -0.59 16.24 -17.19
C ASP A 172 0.06 15.45 -18.32
N ARG A 173 -0.63 14.42 -18.83
CA ARG A 173 -0.11 13.53 -19.87
C ARG A 173 0.33 14.33 -21.11
N THR A 174 -0.30 15.48 -21.32
CA THR A 174 -0.03 16.50 -22.34
C THR A 174 1.34 17.16 -22.19
N ALA A 175 1.78 17.47 -20.96
CA ALA A 175 3.08 18.08 -20.69
C ALA A 175 4.23 17.06 -20.84
N ALA A 176 3.98 15.79 -20.53
CA ALA A 176 4.94 14.71 -20.75
C ALA A 176 5.11 14.29 -22.23
N MET A 177 4.12 14.64 -23.08
CA MET A 177 4.14 14.35 -24.52
C MET A 177 4.70 15.54 -25.34
N ASN A 178 4.69 16.75 -24.77
CA ASN A 178 5.21 17.95 -25.42
C ASN A 178 6.25 18.66 -24.52
N PRO A 179 7.56 18.45 -24.74
CA PRO A 179 8.63 18.98 -23.88
C PRO A 179 8.60 20.50 -23.68
N GLY A 180 8.02 21.25 -24.63
CA GLY A 180 7.85 22.70 -24.53
C GLY A 180 6.84 23.14 -23.47
N LEU A 181 5.81 22.34 -23.19
CA LEU A 181 4.82 22.64 -22.15
C LEU A 181 5.40 22.44 -20.74
N ARG A 182 6.22 21.40 -20.50
CA ARG A 182 6.92 21.22 -19.22
C ARG A 182 7.83 22.41 -18.90
N ARG A 183 8.59 22.89 -19.89
CA ARG A 183 9.48 24.03 -19.71
C ARG A 183 8.72 25.29 -19.29
N ASN A 184 7.59 25.59 -19.92
CA ASN A 184 6.77 26.73 -19.52
C ASN A 184 6.17 26.57 -18.12
N GLN A 185 5.76 25.35 -17.76
CA GLN A 185 5.20 25.04 -16.44
C GLN A 185 6.24 25.14 -15.32
N ASP A 186 7.48 24.73 -15.58
CA ASP A 186 8.60 24.90 -14.64
C ASP A 186 8.96 26.38 -14.45
N VAL A 187 8.94 27.17 -15.54
CA VAL A 187 9.15 28.64 -15.50
C VAL A 187 8.04 29.34 -14.71
N ASP A 188 6.77 28.99 -14.93
CA ASP A 188 5.63 29.56 -14.20
C ASP A 188 5.68 29.25 -12.69
N VAL A 189 6.22 28.07 -12.33
CA VAL A 189 6.40 27.67 -10.92
C VAL A 189 7.55 28.44 -10.29
N GLU A 190 8.69 28.60 -10.98
CA GLU A 190 9.78 29.45 -10.49
C GLU A 190 9.30 30.90 -10.32
N GLU A 191 8.62 31.49 -11.31
CA GLU A 191 8.14 32.87 -11.22
C GLU A 191 7.18 33.08 -10.04
N LYS A 192 6.29 32.12 -9.76
CA LYS A 192 5.42 32.17 -8.57
C LYS A 192 6.16 32.00 -7.25
N ILE A 193 7.24 31.22 -7.22
CA ILE A 193 8.09 31.08 -6.04
C ILE A 193 8.80 32.40 -5.75
N TRP A 194 9.28 33.10 -6.77
CA TRP A 194 9.98 34.37 -6.63
C TRP A 194 9.04 35.56 -6.39
N ALA A 195 7.82 35.54 -6.92
CA ALA A 195 6.81 36.59 -6.72
C ALA A 195 6.19 36.62 -5.30
N GLY A 196 6.42 35.58 -4.48
CA GLY A 196 5.97 35.53 -3.08
C GLY A 196 7.03 35.96 -2.06
N VAL A 197 8.19 36.43 -2.53
CA VAL A 197 9.37 36.78 -1.70
C VAL A 197 9.61 38.30 -1.62
N GLU A 198 8.80 39.13 -2.31
CA GLU A 198 8.83 40.59 -2.22
C GLU A 198 7.79 41.17 -1.25
#